data_AF-X1P6H5-F1
#
_entry.id   AF-X1P6H5-F1
#
_cell.length_a   1.000
_cell.length_b   1.000
_cell.length_c   1.000
_cell.angle_alpha   90.00
_cell.angle_beta   90.00
_cell.angle_gamma   90.00
#
_symmetry.space_group_name_H-M   'P 1'
#
loop_
_entity.id
_entity.type
_entity.pdbx_description
1 polymer ?
#
loop_
_entity_poly.entity_id
_entity_poly.type
_entity_poly.pdbx_seq_one_letter_code
_entity_poly.pdbx_strand_id
1 'polypeptide(L)' 'VQRSGKSLAELQRMVTSPGGTTAEALLQLEKGGFSELVKQAVSAAYDKAKKLGG' A
#
# COMPACT_ATOMS: atom_id res chain seq x y z
N VAL A 1 16.98 9.81 10.95
CA VAL A 1 15.51 9.70 10.76
C VAL A 1 14.91 9.04 12.00
N GLN A 2 13.86 9.62 12.59
CA GLN A 2 13.26 9.09 13.82
C GLN A 2 12.30 7.95 13.45
N ARG A 3 12.39 6.80 14.13
CA ARG A 3 11.53 5.62 13.88
C ARG A 3 10.51 5.50 15.01
N SER A 4 9.23 5.35 14.67
CA SER A 4 8.13 5.34 15.65
C SER A 4 8.00 4.06 16.47
N GLY A 5 8.63 2.95 16.08
CA GLY A 5 8.54 1.65 16.77
C GLY A 5 7.17 0.95 16.72
N LYS A 6 6.17 1.57 16.11
CA LYS A 6 4.79 1.06 15.97
C LYS A 6 4.64 0.18 14.72
N SER A 7 3.63 -0.68 14.73
CA SER A 7 3.25 -1.43 13.53
C SER A 7 2.74 -0.50 12.42
N LEU A 8 2.79 -0.95 11.17
CA LEU A 8 2.27 -0.18 10.03
C LEU A 8 0.78 0.14 10.18
N ALA A 9 0.00 -0.81 10.70
CA ALA A 9 -1.44 -0.64 10.93
C ALA A 9 -1.71 0.46 11.97
N GLU A 10 -0.92 0.53 13.04
CA GLU A 10 -1.04 1.60 14.04
C GLU A 10 -0.69 2.97 13.45
N LEU A 11 0.39 3.04 12.66
CA LEU A 11 0.79 4.28 12.00
C LEU A 11 -0.30 4.78 11.04
N GLN A 12 -0.92 3.88 10.29
CA GLN A 12 -2.04 4.22 9.39
C GLN A 12 -3.25 4.73 10.18
N ARG A 13 -3.63 4.06 11.27
CA ARG A 13 -4.74 4.48 12.14
C ARG A 13 -4.51 5.86 12.75
N MET A 14 -3.27 6.18 13.13
CA MET A 14 -2.94 7.49 13.70
C MET A 14 -3.23 8.68 12.79
N VAL A 15 -3.26 8.47 11.47
CA VAL A 15 -3.54 9.53 10.47
C VAL A 15 -4.91 9.37 9.79
N THR A 16 -5.70 8.37 10.21
CA THR A 16 -6.98 8.04 9.59
C THR A 16 -8.10 8.19 10.60
N SER A 17 -8.63 9.40 10.72
CA SER A 17 -9.82 9.66 11.55
C SER A 17 -11.10 9.19 10.83
N PRO A 18 -12.11 8.67 11.55
CA PRO A 18 -13.41 8.33 10.95
C PRO A 18 -14.03 9.55 10.24
N GLY A 19 -14.39 9.40 8.97
CA GLY A 19 -14.95 10.50 8.14
C GLY A 19 -13.94 11.59 7.76
N GLY A 20 -12.65 11.40 8.04
CA GLY A 20 -11.59 12.33 7.65
C GLY A 20 -11.19 12.20 6.17
N THR A 21 -10.42 13.17 5.68
CA THR A 21 -9.94 13.19 4.28
C THR A 21 -9.09 11.96 3.92
N THR A 22 -8.26 11.47 4.83
CA THR A 22 -7.45 10.25 4.62
C THR A 22 -8.32 9.00 4.55
N ALA A 23 -9.41 8.93 5.33
CA ALA A 23 -10.33 7.80 5.26
C ALA A 23 -11.04 7.74 3.90
N GLU A 24 -11.50 8.89 3.39
CA GLU A 24 -12.12 9.00 2.07
C GLU A 24 -11.12 8.64 0.94
N ALA A 25 -9.87 9.10 1.05
CA ALA A 25 -8.83 8.76 0.10
C ALA A 25 -8.56 7.24 0.06
N LEU A 26 -8.42 6.61 1.23
CA LEU A 26 -8.23 5.16 1.33
C LEU A 26 -9.41 4.39 0.74
N LEU A 27 -10.65 4.82 1.00
CA LEU A 27 -11.84 4.22 0.42
C LEU A 27 -11.83 4.25 -1.12
N GLN A 28 -11.43 5.38 -1.72
CA GLN A 28 -11.33 5.50 -3.18
C GLN A 28 -10.21 4.61 -3.75
N LEU A 29 -9.07 4.52 -3.07
CA LEU A 29 -7.98 3.62 -3.48
C LEU A 29 -8.41 2.15 -3.42
N GLU A 30 -9.16 1.74 -2.39
CA GLU A 30 -9.70 0.39 -2.30
C GLU A 30 -10.73 0.11 -3.40
N LYS A 31 -11.66 1.04 -3.65
CA LYS A 31 -12.63 0.93 -4.76
C LYS A 31 -11.95 0.83 -6.12
N GLY A 32 -10.82 1.51 -6.29
CA GLY A 32 -9.99 1.43 -7.50
C GLY A 32 -9.14 0.16 -7.61
N GLY A 33 -9.22 -0.77 -6.65
CA GLY A 33 -8.46 -2.02 -6.66
C GLY A 33 -6.95 -1.82 -6.43
N PHE A 34 -6.55 -0.72 -5.80
CA PHE A 34 -5.13 -0.33 -5.67
C PHE A 34 -4.26 -1.42 -5.03
N SER A 35 -4.75 -2.08 -3.98
CA SER A 35 -4.02 -3.15 -3.29
C SER A 35 -3.70 -4.31 -4.23
N GLU A 36 -4.65 -4.70 -5.09
CA GLU A 36 -4.45 -5.76 -6.06
C GLU A 36 -3.53 -5.32 -7.20
N LEU A 37 -3.69 -4.10 -7.68
CA LEU A 37 -2.83 -3.51 -8.70
C LEU A 37 -1.35 -3.53 -8.28
N VAL A 38 -1.06 -3.15 -7.03
CA VAL A 38 0.32 -3.15 -6.51
C VAL A 38 0.89 -4.57 -6.44
N LYS A 39 0.09 -5.55 -5.99
CA LYS A 39 0.52 -6.97 -5.98
C LYS A 39 0.85 -7.46 -7.39
N GLN A 40 -0.02 -7.19 -8.36
CA GLN A 40 0.19 -7.57 -9.76
C GLN A 40 1.44 -6.91 -10.34
N ALA A 41 1.66 -5.63 -10.03
CA ALA A 41 2.85 -4.90 -10.48
C ALA A 41 4.15 -5.51 -9.94
N VAL A 42 4.18 -5.88 -8.65
CA VAL A 42 5.35 -6.53 -8.04
C VAL A 42 5.59 -7.91 -8.66
N SER A 43 4.54 -8.72 -8.85
CA SER A 43 4.67 -10.03 -9.51
C SER A 43 5.18 -9.90 -10.95
N ALA A 44 4.65 -8.96 -11.73
CA ALA A 44 5.09 -8.71 -13.11
C ALA A 44 6.57 -8.28 -13.16
N ALA A 45 6.99 -7.42 -12.24
CA ALA A 45 8.40 -7.02 -12.12
C ALA A 45 9.30 -8.19 -11.76
N TYR A 46 8.88 -9.03 -10.81
CA TYR A 46 9.58 -10.25 -10.42
C TYR A 46 9.72 -11.24 -11.59
N ASP A 47 8.63 -11.51 -12.30
CA ASP A 47 8.64 -12.41 -13.46
C ASP A 47 9.55 -11.90 -14.58
N LYS A 48 9.58 -10.59 -14.81
CA LYS A 48 10.48 -9.98 -15.79
C LYS A 48 11.94 -10.10 -15.35
N ALA A 49 12.25 -9.83 -14.08
CA ALA A 49 13.60 -9.98 -13.56
C ALA A 49 14.11 -11.42 -13.70
N LYS A 50 13.27 -12.41 -13.36
CA LYS A 50 13.59 -13.84 -13.51
C LYS A 50 13.88 -14.23 -14.96
N LYS A 51 13.14 -13.67 -15.94
CA LYS A 51 13.37 -13.92 -17.37
C LYS A 51 14.64 -13.26 -17.91
N LEU A 52 15.13 -12.19 -17.28
CA LEU A 52 16.31 -11.45 -17.73
C LEU A 52 17.62 -11.92 -17.09
N GLY A 53 17.58 -12.46 -15.87
CA GLY A 53 18.76 -12.85 -15.10
C GLY A 53 18.82 -14.31 -14.67
N GLY A 54 17.89 -15.15 -15.14
CA GLY A 54 17.95 -16.61 -15.02
C GLY A 54 18.72 -17.25 -16.17
#